data_AF-A0A7W7HC06-F1
#
_entry.id   AF-A0A7W7HC06-F1
#
_cell.length_a   1.000
_cell.length_b   1.000
_cell.length_c   1.000
_cell.angle_alpha   90.00
_cell.angle_beta   90.00
_cell.angle_gamma   90.00
#
_symmetry.space_group_name_H-M   'P 1'
#
loop_
_entity.id
_entity.type
_entity.pdbx_description
1 polymer ?
#
loop_
_entity_poly.entity_id
_entity_poly.type
_entity_poly.pdbx_seq_one_letter_code
_entity_poly.pdbx_strand_id
1 'polypeptide(L)'
;MPDVLIDARIFGNGVNFSGRSNKVELSIEAEEFDATVFEPDNPADAGWRARRGTVLDSKAAFSGFWTAGDPSKVDNALWSQLGTVNAWSFVRGKGAPGDICWFTQALTAKYQVFGDYGKPAPFDGAISGSWPLIRGTVAHPHTTARSANGAGVDVPFTGAVPAGQYLYAALQVVSVAGTATPTLSVVVESDSVAGFTAPVQRLAFAPATGIGAQVARVAGPFTDTHFRVRWTVAGTSPSFLFCGALGVAPA
;
A
#
# COMPACT_ATOMS: atom_id res chain seq x y z
N MET A 1 0.10 3.18 -22.87
CA MET A 1 0.70 1.88 -23.25
C MET A 1 0.62 0.99 -22.02
N PRO A 2 -0.01 -0.20 -22.07
CA PRO A 2 0.01 -1.12 -20.94
C PRO A 2 1.46 -1.57 -20.70
N ASP A 3 2.01 -1.22 -19.54
CA ASP A 3 3.33 -1.70 -19.14
C ASP A 3 3.24 -3.19 -18.79
N VAL A 4 4.14 -4.00 -19.34
CA VAL A 4 4.30 -5.39 -18.93
C VAL A 4 4.97 -5.40 -17.56
N LEU A 5 4.17 -5.64 -16.53
CA LEU A 5 4.64 -5.73 -15.15
C LEU A 5 5.25 -7.11 -14.89
N ILE A 6 6.55 -7.26 -15.15
CA ILE A 6 7.32 -8.42 -14.68
C ILE A 6 7.69 -8.18 -13.20
N ASP A 7 7.58 -9.20 -12.36
CA ASP A 7 7.90 -9.19 -10.92
C ASP A 7 7.06 -8.28 -10.01
N ALA A 8 5.90 -7.77 -10.47
CA ALA A 8 5.03 -6.95 -9.61
C ALA A 8 4.59 -7.68 -8.34
N ARG A 9 4.47 -6.93 -7.24
CA ARG A 9 4.04 -7.47 -5.95
C ARG A 9 2.67 -6.94 -5.55
N ILE A 10 1.86 -7.82 -4.96
CA ILE A 10 0.53 -7.50 -4.47
C ILE A 10 0.43 -8.03 -3.05
N PHE A 11 0.23 -7.11 -2.10
CA PHE A 11 0.03 -7.42 -0.69
C PHE A 11 -1.37 -6.98 -0.27
N GLY A 12 -2.11 -7.88 0.39
CA GLY A 12 -3.41 -7.58 0.97
C GLY A 12 -3.53 -8.23 2.34
N ASN A 13 -3.74 -7.40 3.36
CA ASN A 13 -3.84 -7.83 4.76
C ASN A 13 -2.72 -8.79 5.21
N GLY A 14 -1.47 -8.53 4.82
CA GLY A 14 -0.33 -9.38 5.17
C GLY A 14 -0.19 -10.64 4.30
N VAL A 15 -1.04 -10.87 3.29
CA VAL A 15 -0.87 -11.99 2.36
C VAL A 15 -0.18 -11.52 1.08
N ASN A 16 0.82 -12.28 0.63
CA ASN A 16 1.51 -12.03 -0.63
C ASN A 16 0.83 -12.80 -1.78
N PHE A 17 0.16 -12.07 -2.66
CA PHE A 17 -0.54 -12.61 -3.82
C PHE A 17 0.35 -12.71 -5.08
N SER A 18 1.56 -12.12 -5.05
CA SER A 18 2.40 -11.96 -6.24
C SER A 18 2.79 -13.28 -6.93
N GLY A 19 2.91 -14.37 -6.17
CA GLY A 19 3.28 -15.69 -6.72
C GLY A 19 2.12 -16.43 -7.38
N ARG A 20 0.90 -15.87 -7.34
CA ARG A 20 -0.33 -16.53 -7.77
C ARG A 20 -1.18 -15.68 -8.70
N SER A 21 -0.95 -14.37 -8.71
CA SER A 21 -1.54 -13.43 -9.65
C SER A 21 -0.71 -13.28 -10.91
N ASN A 22 -1.36 -13.22 -12.07
CA ASN A 22 -0.73 -12.92 -13.36
C ASN A 22 -1.27 -11.62 -13.99
N LYS A 23 -2.32 -11.05 -13.41
CA LYS A 23 -2.89 -9.77 -13.81
C LYS A 23 -3.23 -8.94 -12.58
N VAL A 24 -2.93 -7.65 -12.66
CA VAL A 24 -3.43 -6.62 -11.74
C VAL A 24 -3.74 -5.36 -12.53
N GLU A 25 -4.85 -4.74 -12.17
CA GLU A 25 -5.32 -3.49 -12.72
C GLU A 25 -5.70 -2.59 -11.57
N LEU A 26 -5.25 -1.34 -11.60
CA LEU A 26 -5.52 -0.31 -10.60
C LEU A 26 -6.07 0.91 -11.33
N SER A 27 -7.29 1.31 -10.97
CA SER A 27 -7.95 2.49 -11.51
C SER A 27 -8.25 3.49 -10.40
N ILE A 28 -8.14 4.77 -10.76
CA ILE A 28 -8.55 5.91 -9.95
C ILE A 28 -9.41 6.81 -10.83
N GLU A 29 -10.57 7.20 -10.32
CA GLU A 29 -11.56 7.97 -11.04
C GLU A 29 -12.08 9.09 -10.14
N ALA A 30 -12.41 10.23 -10.72
CA ALA A 30 -13.12 11.31 -10.04
C ALA A 30 -14.51 11.42 -10.66
N GLU A 31 -15.55 11.56 -9.84
CA GLU A 31 -16.88 11.87 -10.35
C GLU A 31 -16.89 13.26 -10.99
N GLU A 32 -17.32 13.34 -12.24
CA GLU A 32 -17.28 14.54 -13.06
C GLU A 32 -18.67 15.19 -13.17
N PHE A 33 -18.77 16.46 -12.82
CA PHE A 33 -19.96 17.29 -13.02
C PHE A 33 -19.72 18.38 -14.07
N ASP A 34 -20.70 18.60 -14.93
CA ASP A 34 -20.72 19.75 -15.84
C ASP A 34 -21.11 21.01 -15.05
N ALA A 35 -20.25 22.03 -15.11
CA ALA A 35 -20.40 23.32 -14.44
C ALA A 35 -20.33 24.47 -15.45
N THR A 36 -20.68 24.22 -16.72
CA THR A 36 -20.67 25.23 -17.77
C THR A 36 -21.61 26.38 -17.44
N VAL A 37 -21.08 27.60 -17.39
CA VAL A 37 -21.82 28.85 -17.14
C VAL A 37 -21.79 29.75 -18.38
N PHE A 38 -22.74 30.67 -18.50
CA PHE A 38 -22.82 31.60 -19.64
C PHE A 38 -21.65 32.59 -19.69
N GLU A 39 -21.14 32.99 -18.52
CA GLU A 39 -19.99 33.87 -18.36
C GLU A 39 -18.91 33.12 -17.57
N PRO A 40 -17.95 32.45 -18.24
CA PRO A 40 -16.86 31.79 -17.55
C PRO A 40 -15.96 32.83 -16.88
N ASP A 41 -15.40 32.47 -15.71
CA ASP A 41 -14.48 33.32 -14.93
C ASP A 41 -13.26 33.79 -15.76
N ASN A 42 -12.89 33.00 -16.76
CA ASN A 42 -11.92 33.35 -17.78
C ASN A 42 -12.63 33.45 -19.15
N PRO A 43 -12.72 34.65 -19.75
CA PRO A 43 -13.42 34.87 -21.03
C PRO A 43 -12.88 34.05 -22.20
N ALA A 44 -11.62 33.59 -22.13
CA ALA A 44 -11.02 32.73 -23.15
C ALA A 44 -11.63 31.32 -23.18
N ASP A 45 -12.36 30.93 -22.13
CA ASP A 45 -12.99 29.62 -22.00
C ASP A 45 -14.42 29.60 -22.57
N ALA A 46 -14.88 30.71 -23.16
CA ALA A 46 -16.18 30.81 -23.82
C ALA A 46 -16.30 29.78 -24.96
N GLY A 47 -17.33 28.93 -24.90
CA GLY A 47 -17.59 27.86 -25.87
C GLY A 47 -17.04 26.48 -25.47
N TRP A 48 -16.32 26.37 -24.35
CA TRP A 48 -15.88 25.10 -23.78
C TRP A 48 -16.79 24.63 -22.65
N ARG A 49 -16.93 23.31 -22.47
CA ARG A 49 -17.62 22.76 -21.29
C ARG A 49 -16.70 22.84 -20.08
N ALA A 50 -17.16 23.50 -19.02
CA ALA A 50 -16.46 23.50 -17.74
C ALA A 50 -16.83 22.24 -16.95
N ARG A 51 -15.83 21.47 -16.50
CA ARG A 51 -16.03 20.24 -15.74
C ARG A 51 -15.40 20.38 -14.35
N ARG A 52 -16.06 19.86 -13.32
CA ARG A 52 -15.52 19.81 -11.94
C ARG A 52 -15.48 18.36 -11.47
N GLY A 53 -14.33 17.93 -10.99
CA GLY A 53 -14.17 16.64 -10.29
C GLY A 53 -14.59 16.77 -8.83
N THR A 54 -15.30 15.77 -8.30
CA THR A 54 -15.78 15.76 -6.92
C THR A 54 -15.18 14.58 -6.15
N VAL A 55 -15.94 13.50 -5.95
CA VAL A 55 -15.52 12.37 -5.13
C VAL A 55 -14.56 11.49 -5.92
N LEU A 56 -13.45 11.12 -5.28
CA LEU A 56 -12.47 10.19 -5.82
C LEU A 56 -12.83 8.76 -5.41
N ASP A 57 -12.79 7.85 -6.37
CA ASP A 57 -12.92 6.41 -6.17
C ASP A 57 -11.65 5.72 -6.66
N SER A 58 -11.31 4.60 -6.04
CA SER A 58 -10.22 3.74 -6.48
C SER A 58 -10.65 2.29 -6.47
N LYS A 59 -10.29 1.56 -7.52
CA LYS A 59 -10.61 0.14 -7.64
C LYS A 59 -9.36 -0.61 -8.06
N ALA A 60 -9.22 -1.82 -7.56
CA ALA A 60 -8.23 -2.74 -8.12
C ALA A 60 -8.85 -4.10 -8.38
N ALA A 61 -8.50 -4.67 -9.52
CA ALA A 61 -8.88 -6.03 -9.91
C ALA A 61 -7.60 -6.84 -10.11
N PHE A 62 -7.59 -8.06 -9.59
CA PHE A 62 -6.46 -8.97 -9.74
C PHE A 62 -6.98 -10.38 -9.96
N SER A 63 -6.26 -11.13 -10.79
CA SER A 63 -6.62 -12.49 -11.14
C SER A 63 -5.39 -13.36 -11.29
N GLY A 64 -5.62 -14.67 -11.25
CA GLY A 64 -4.55 -15.65 -11.34
C GLY A 64 -5.03 -17.06 -11.06
N PHE A 65 -4.16 -17.87 -10.45
CA PHE A 65 -4.41 -19.30 -10.24
C PHE A 65 -4.78 -19.61 -8.80
N TRP A 66 -5.90 -20.31 -8.65
CA TRP A 66 -6.48 -20.65 -7.37
C TRP A 66 -5.60 -21.65 -6.62
N THR A 67 -5.40 -21.41 -5.33
CA THR A 67 -4.70 -22.31 -4.41
C THR A 67 -5.37 -22.23 -3.05
N ALA A 68 -5.46 -23.37 -2.36
CA ALA A 68 -6.10 -23.50 -1.05
C ALA A 68 -5.29 -24.39 -0.09
N GLY A 69 -5.81 -24.57 1.12
CA GLY A 69 -5.28 -25.52 2.11
C GLY A 69 -4.32 -24.91 3.14
N ASP A 70 -4.12 -23.59 3.12
CA ASP A 70 -3.36 -22.88 4.16
C ASP A 70 -3.81 -21.39 4.23
N PRO A 71 -3.79 -20.74 5.40
CA PRO A 71 -4.25 -19.35 5.57
C PRO A 71 -3.52 -18.32 4.70
N SER A 72 -2.29 -18.61 4.26
CA SER A 72 -1.53 -17.75 3.34
C SER A 72 -1.89 -17.95 1.87
N LYS A 73 -2.74 -18.95 1.55
CA LYS A 73 -3.21 -19.23 0.18
C LYS A 73 -4.37 -18.33 -0.20
N VAL A 74 -4.56 -18.16 -1.50
CA VAL A 74 -5.51 -17.19 -2.07
C VAL A 74 -6.93 -17.44 -1.56
N ASP A 75 -7.36 -18.70 -1.51
CA ASP A 75 -8.71 -19.08 -1.10
C ASP A 75 -9.01 -18.67 0.35
N ASN A 76 -8.29 -19.25 1.31
CA ASN A 76 -8.47 -18.95 2.73
C ASN A 76 -8.28 -17.45 3.04
N ALA A 77 -7.31 -16.80 2.39
CA ALA A 77 -7.04 -15.37 2.58
C ALA A 77 -8.17 -14.48 2.07
N LEU A 78 -8.57 -14.62 0.80
CA LEU A 78 -9.60 -13.76 0.21
C LEU A 78 -10.99 -14.07 0.75
N TRP A 79 -11.28 -15.34 1.04
CA TRP A 79 -12.54 -15.75 1.62
C TRP A 79 -12.76 -15.15 3.01
N SER A 80 -11.73 -15.20 3.87
CA SER A 80 -11.80 -14.59 5.21
C SER A 80 -11.85 -13.07 5.19
N GLN A 81 -11.32 -12.45 4.13
CA GLN A 81 -11.29 -10.99 3.98
C GLN A 81 -12.52 -10.42 3.26
N LEU A 82 -13.39 -11.26 2.69
CA LEU A 82 -14.55 -10.80 1.95
C LEU A 82 -15.48 -9.95 2.83
N GLY A 83 -15.84 -8.76 2.34
CA GLY A 83 -16.66 -7.81 3.11
C GLY A 83 -15.90 -7.04 4.20
N THR A 84 -14.58 -7.21 4.30
CA THR A 84 -13.74 -6.46 5.25
C THR A 84 -12.86 -5.44 4.55
N VAL A 85 -12.58 -4.34 5.24
CA VAL A 85 -11.72 -3.26 4.76
C VAL A 85 -10.30 -3.48 5.30
N ASN A 86 -9.33 -3.64 4.40
CA ASN A 86 -7.94 -3.93 4.76
C ASN A 86 -6.97 -3.00 4.02
N ALA A 87 -5.73 -2.93 4.51
CA ALA A 87 -4.65 -2.25 3.81
C ALA A 87 -4.13 -3.10 2.64
N TRP A 88 -3.99 -2.46 1.48
CA TRP A 88 -3.49 -3.04 0.23
C TRP A 88 -2.27 -2.27 -0.28
N SER A 89 -1.30 -3.00 -0.83
CA SER A 89 -0.09 -2.42 -1.41
C SER A 89 0.28 -3.13 -2.71
N PHE A 90 0.41 -2.34 -3.77
CA PHE A 90 0.76 -2.75 -5.12
C PHE A 90 2.13 -2.18 -5.45
N VAL A 91 3.09 -3.02 -5.79
CA VAL A 91 4.47 -2.58 -6.06
C VAL A 91 4.81 -2.88 -7.49
N ARG A 92 5.34 -1.86 -8.19
CA ARG A 92 5.91 -2.03 -9.52
C ARG A 92 7.30 -2.65 -9.38
N GLY A 93 7.46 -3.88 -9.85
CA GLY A 93 8.72 -4.62 -9.77
C GLY A 93 8.93 -5.33 -8.42
N LYS A 94 10.18 -5.73 -8.16
CA LYS A 94 10.54 -6.68 -7.09
C LYS A 94 10.27 -6.16 -5.67
N GLY A 95 10.12 -4.85 -5.50
CA GLY A 95 9.85 -4.18 -4.24
C GLY A 95 11.10 -3.93 -3.42
N ALA A 96 12.16 -3.48 -4.08
CA ALA A 96 13.35 -2.92 -3.45
C ALA A 96 13.05 -1.51 -2.88
N PRO A 97 13.84 -1.02 -1.90
CA PRO A 97 13.71 0.36 -1.44
C PRO A 97 13.78 1.36 -2.61
N GLY A 98 12.86 2.31 -2.64
CA GLY A 98 12.71 3.30 -3.72
C GLY A 98 11.82 2.88 -4.88
N ASP A 99 11.45 1.59 -4.99
CA ASP A 99 10.51 1.14 -6.04
C ASP A 99 9.13 1.82 -5.85
N ILE A 100 8.48 2.14 -6.97
CA ILE A 100 7.15 2.77 -6.95
C ILE A 100 6.13 1.79 -6.36
N CYS A 101 5.38 2.28 -5.38
CA CYS A 101 4.30 1.56 -4.73
C CYS A 101 3.03 2.39 -4.73
N TRP A 102 1.90 1.76 -5.03
CA TRP A 102 0.58 2.31 -4.75
C TRP A 102 -0.02 1.58 -3.56
N PHE A 103 -0.60 2.32 -2.63
CA PHE A 103 -1.23 1.70 -1.47
C PHE A 103 -2.48 2.47 -1.07
N THR A 104 -3.43 1.74 -0.49
CA THR A 104 -4.72 2.25 -0.06
C THR A 104 -5.28 1.34 1.04
N GLN A 105 -6.40 1.73 1.61
CA GLN A 105 -7.26 0.86 2.40
C GLN A 105 -8.55 0.65 1.62
N ALA A 106 -8.90 -0.61 1.40
CA ALA A 106 -9.97 -1.00 0.48
C ALA A 106 -10.74 -2.21 1.00
N LEU A 107 -12.04 -2.22 0.71
CA LEU A 107 -12.96 -3.32 0.92
C LEU A 107 -12.65 -4.43 -0.09
N THR A 108 -12.47 -5.67 0.39
CA THR A 108 -12.50 -6.84 -0.51
C THR A 108 -13.96 -7.08 -0.92
N ALA A 109 -14.33 -6.57 -2.09
CA ALA A 109 -15.72 -6.49 -2.55
C ALA A 109 -16.18 -7.75 -3.29
N LYS A 110 -15.26 -8.44 -3.98
CA LYS A 110 -15.60 -9.59 -4.82
C LYS A 110 -14.52 -10.66 -4.76
N TYR A 111 -14.96 -11.91 -4.68
CA TYR A 111 -14.13 -13.08 -4.88
C TYR A 111 -14.90 -14.11 -5.72
N GLN A 112 -14.31 -14.57 -6.82
CA GLN A 112 -14.85 -15.61 -7.69
C GLN A 112 -13.80 -16.70 -7.90
N VAL A 113 -14.29 -17.95 -7.95
CA VAL A 113 -13.49 -19.16 -8.10
C VAL A 113 -14.12 -20.07 -9.14
N PHE A 114 -13.30 -20.99 -9.65
CA PHE A 114 -13.64 -21.97 -10.69
C PHE A 114 -13.71 -21.40 -12.11
N GLY A 115 -13.52 -22.30 -13.07
CA GLY A 115 -13.48 -22.02 -14.49
C GLY A 115 -13.70 -23.31 -15.26
N ASP A 116 -13.35 -23.32 -16.55
CA ASP A 116 -13.60 -24.46 -17.42
C ASP A 116 -12.92 -25.75 -16.95
N TYR A 117 -13.59 -26.87 -17.19
CA TYR A 117 -13.02 -28.20 -16.99
C TYR A 117 -11.74 -28.40 -17.81
N GLY A 118 -10.72 -29.03 -17.20
CA GLY A 118 -9.45 -29.35 -17.85
C GLY A 118 -8.43 -28.20 -17.89
N LYS A 119 -8.73 -27.04 -17.26
CA LYS A 119 -7.80 -25.91 -17.11
C LYS A 119 -7.42 -25.71 -15.64
N PRO A 120 -6.28 -25.06 -15.34
CA PRO A 120 -5.97 -24.60 -13.99
C PRO A 120 -7.11 -23.73 -13.46
N ALA A 121 -7.58 -23.99 -12.24
CA ALA A 121 -8.68 -23.24 -11.65
C ALA A 121 -8.28 -21.75 -11.50
N PRO A 122 -9.02 -20.81 -12.12
CA PRO A 122 -8.75 -19.40 -11.97
C PRO A 122 -9.35 -18.86 -10.67
N PHE A 123 -8.89 -17.68 -10.27
CA PHE A 123 -9.60 -16.83 -9.32
C PHE A 123 -9.63 -15.39 -9.83
N ASP A 124 -10.68 -14.67 -9.45
CA ASP A 124 -10.81 -13.23 -9.66
C ASP A 124 -11.16 -12.54 -8.34
N GLY A 125 -10.35 -11.55 -7.98
CA GLY A 125 -10.56 -10.68 -6.82
C GLY A 125 -10.76 -9.24 -7.26
N ALA A 126 -11.68 -8.53 -6.60
CA ALA A 126 -11.80 -7.09 -6.75
C ALA A 126 -11.90 -6.40 -5.40
N ILE A 127 -11.22 -5.26 -5.30
CA ILE A 127 -11.24 -4.39 -4.13
C ILE A 127 -11.75 -3.00 -4.52
N SER A 128 -12.44 -2.36 -3.57
CA SER A 128 -12.97 -1.01 -3.72
C SER A 128 -12.43 -0.13 -2.61
N GLY A 129 -11.83 1.00 -2.98
CA GLY A 129 -11.17 1.93 -2.08
C GLY A 129 -12.13 2.46 -1.03
N SER A 130 -11.67 2.52 0.21
CA SER A 130 -12.33 3.19 1.33
C SER A 130 -11.43 4.29 1.91
N TRP A 131 -10.33 4.58 1.23
CA TRP A 131 -9.30 5.53 1.62
C TRP A 131 -8.56 6.03 0.36
N PRO A 132 -7.90 7.20 0.40
CA PRO A 132 -7.17 7.71 -0.76
C PRO A 132 -6.14 6.71 -1.28
N LEU A 133 -6.05 6.60 -2.60
CA LEU A 133 -5.00 5.83 -3.25
C LEU A 133 -3.73 6.67 -3.31
N ILE A 134 -2.71 6.23 -2.59
CA ILE A 134 -1.45 6.95 -2.48
C ILE A 134 -0.44 6.37 -3.45
N ARG A 135 0.15 7.24 -4.27
CA ARG A 135 1.37 6.92 -5.00
C ARG A 135 2.56 7.26 -4.11
N GLY A 136 3.35 6.25 -3.77
CA GLY A 136 4.54 6.37 -2.95
C GLY A 136 5.66 5.46 -3.42
N THR A 137 6.53 5.13 -2.48
CA THR A 137 7.73 4.31 -2.69
C THR A 137 7.90 3.31 -1.57
N VAL A 138 8.51 2.16 -1.88
CA VAL A 138 8.86 1.16 -0.87
C VAL A 138 10.00 1.69 0.01
N ALA A 139 9.82 1.68 1.32
CA ALA A 139 10.83 2.04 2.31
C ALA A 139 11.49 0.83 2.98
N HIS A 140 10.79 -0.31 3.03
CA HIS A 140 11.37 -1.57 3.49
C HIS A 140 10.88 -2.74 2.62
N PRO A 141 11.78 -3.59 2.09
CA PRO A 141 11.42 -4.69 1.21
C PRO A 141 11.04 -5.95 2.01
N HIS A 142 10.10 -6.73 1.48
CA HIS A 142 9.67 -8.03 2.02
C HIS A 142 10.62 -9.21 1.68
N THR A 143 11.88 -8.95 1.32
CA THR A 143 12.80 -9.97 0.81
C THR A 143 13.69 -10.61 1.88
N THR A 144 13.80 -10.00 3.07
CA THR A 144 14.64 -10.50 4.15
C THR A 144 13.93 -10.37 5.49
N ALA A 145 13.79 -11.48 6.20
CA ALA A 145 13.18 -11.49 7.51
C ALA A 145 14.08 -10.81 8.55
N ARG A 146 13.47 -10.11 9.50
CA ARG A 146 14.15 -9.36 10.56
C ARG A 146 13.93 -10.05 11.90
N SER A 147 15.03 -10.41 12.55
CA SER A 147 15.06 -11.01 13.88
C SER A 147 15.66 -10.10 14.96
N ALA A 148 16.04 -8.87 14.59
CA ALA A 148 16.64 -7.89 15.47
C ALA A 148 16.16 -6.48 15.12
N ASN A 149 16.35 -5.57 16.08
CA ASN A 149 16.10 -4.14 15.90
C ASN A 149 16.92 -3.58 14.74
N GLY A 150 16.38 -2.59 14.06
CA GLY A 150 17.07 -1.97 12.94
C GLY A 150 16.30 -0.83 12.32
N ALA A 151 16.92 -0.20 11.33
CA ALA A 151 16.32 0.85 10.53
C ALA A 151 16.49 0.56 9.04
N GLY A 152 15.55 1.08 8.26
CA GLY A 152 15.49 0.95 6.82
C GLY A 152 16.47 1.87 6.11
N VAL A 153 16.44 1.77 4.80
CA VAL A 153 17.21 2.66 3.93
C VAL A 153 16.50 4.02 3.89
N ASP A 154 17.30 5.06 3.70
CA ASP A 154 16.83 6.39 3.37
C ASP A 154 16.00 6.38 2.08
N VAL A 155 14.79 6.92 2.17
CA VAL A 155 13.96 7.23 1.02
C VAL A 155 13.87 8.76 0.91
N PRO A 156 14.53 9.37 -0.09
CA PRO A 156 14.41 10.79 -0.33
C PRO A 156 13.03 11.06 -0.96
N PHE A 157 12.27 11.98 -0.37
CA PHE A 157 11.11 12.54 -1.06
C PHE A 157 11.52 13.81 -1.81
N THR A 158 10.92 13.99 -2.99
CA THR A 158 11.03 15.23 -3.78
C THR A 158 10.20 16.32 -3.11
N GLY A 159 10.66 16.79 -1.94
CA GLY A 159 10.03 17.84 -1.14
C GLY A 159 9.72 17.43 0.30
N ALA A 160 9.79 18.43 1.18
CA ALA A 160 9.16 18.44 2.50
C ALA A 160 7.67 18.04 2.42
N VAL A 161 7.07 17.64 3.54
CA VAL A 161 5.60 17.47 3.62
C VAL A 161 5.01 18.84 3.92
N PRO A 162 4.39 19.55 2.96
CA PRO A 162 3.88 20.90 3.19
C PRO A 162 2.60 20.89 4.02
N ALA A 163 2.19 22.07 4.48
CA ALA A 163 0.90 22.26 5.11
C ALA A 163 -0.24 21.86 4.15
N GLY A 164 -1.28 21.19 4.66
CA GLY A 164 -2.39 20.67 3.87
C GLY A 164 -2.11 19.32 3.19
N GLN A 165 -0.90 18.77 3.33
CA GLN A 165 -0.57 17.40 2.91
C GLN A 165 -0.30 16.50 4.11
N TYR A 166 -0.34 15.19 3.85
CA TYR A 166 -0.14 14.15 4.83
C TYR A 166 0.99 13.23 4.38
N LEU A 167 1.79 12.78 5.35
CA LEU A 167 2.64 11.62 5.19
C LEU A 167 1.78 10.37 5.42
N TYR A 168 1.67 9.55 4.39
CA TYR A 168 0.97 8.28 4.40
C TYR A 168 1.96 7.13 4.47
N ALA A 169 1.62 6.10 5.26
CA ALA A 169 2.45 4.91 5.40
C ALA A 169 1.60 3.64 5.41
N ALA A 170 2.13 2.59 4.79
CA ALA A 170 1.55 1.25 4.81
C ALA A 170 2.57 0.24 5.36
N LEU A 171 2.10 -0.67 6.20
CA LEU A 171 2.84 -1.79 6.76
C LEU A 171 2.10 -3.09 6.40
N GLN A 172 2.80 -4.01 5.75
CA GLN A 172 2.31 -5.35 5.42
C GLN A 172 3.21 -6.37 6.12
N VAL A 173 2.73 -7.06 7.15
CA VAL A 173 3.47 -8.13 7.83
C VAL A 173 3.08 -9.45 7.19
N VAL A 174 4.01 -10.07 6.47
CA VAL A 174 3.78 -11.23 5.59
C VAL A 174 4.08 -12.56 6.26
N SER A 175 5.04 -12.58 7.18
CA SER A 175 5.27 -13.75 8.01
C SER A 175 5.77 -13.35 9.39
N VAL A 176 5.43 -14.21 10.36
CA VAL A 176 5.86 -14.10 11.75
C VAL A 176 6.32 -15.49 12.20
N ALA A 177 7.48 -15.55 12.83
CA ALA A 177 7.99 -16.72 13.52
C ALA A 177 8.59 -16.31 14.87
N GLY A 178 8.69 -17.27 15.79
CA GLY A 178 9.14 -17.07 17.16
C GLY A 178 8.19 -17.70 18.17
N THR A 179 8.65 -17.85 19.40
CA THR A 179 7.83 -18.38 20.51
C THR A 179 7.44 -17.23 21.46
N ALA A 180 6.35 -17.43 22.21
CA ALA A 180 5.86 -16.49 23.23
C ALA A 180 5.45 -15.08 22.70
N THR A 181 4.59 -15.05 21.68
CA THR A 181 3.95 -13.83 21.15
C THR A 181 4.97 -12.76 20.74
N PRO A 182 5.79 -13.02 19.71
CA PRO A 182 6.77 -12.03 19.24
C PRO A 182 6.04 -10.75 18.83
N THR A 183 6.68 -9.60 19.02
CA THR A 183 6.12 -8.30 18.67
C THR A 183 7.03 -7.54 17.71
N LEU A 184 6.42 -6.90 16.72
CA LEU A 184 7.06 -6.00 15.78
C LEU A 184 6.45 -4.61 15.93
N SER A 185 7.25 -3.67 16.43
CA SER A 185 6.88 -2.26 16.50
C SER A 185 7.58 -1.51 15.37
N VAL A 186 6.81 -0.84 14.53
CA VAL A 186 7.33 -0.11 13.36
C VAL A 186 6.96 1.35 13.47
N VAL A 187 7.94 2.22 13.22
CA VAL A 187 7.75 3.66 13.21
C VAL A 187 8.35 4.26 11.94
N VAL A 188 7.82 5.40 11.52
CA VAL A 188 8.36 6.21 10.44
C VAL A 188 9.11 7.38 11.06
N GLU A 189 10.37 7.52 10.67
CA GLU A 189 11.24 8.62 11.09
C GLU A 189 11.58 9.49 9.89
N SER A 190 11.82 10.78 10.17
CA SER A 190 12.32 11.73 9.19
C SER A 190 13.58 12.44 9.68
N ASP A 191 14.38 12.94 8.74
CA ASP A 191 15.54 13.79 9.00
C ASP A 191 15.75 14.78 7.83
N SER A 192 16.46 15.86 8.13
CA SER A 192 16.96 16.85 7.19
C SER A 192 18.13 16.35 6.33
N VAL A 193 18.85 15.31 6.75
CA VAL A 193 20.05 14.81 6.05
C VAL A 193 20.02 13.31 5.79
N ALA A 194 20.61 12.94 4.65
CA ALA A 194 20.91 11.55 4.36
C ALA A 194 21.86 10.98 5.41
N GLY A 195 21.40 9.98 6.15
CA GLY A 195 22.16 9.36 7.25
C GLY A 195 21.48 9.41 8.62
N PHE A 196 20.42 10.20 8.77
CA PHE A 196 19.59 10.25 9.97
C PHE A 196 20.40 10.52 11.26
N THR A 197 21.10 11.65 11.31
CA THR A 197 21.91 12.06 12.47
C THR A 197 21.06 12.56 13.64
N ALA A 198 19.87 13.09 13.36
CA ALA A 198 18.89 13.58 14.33
C ALA A 198 17.47 13.13 13.94
N PRO A 199 17.19 11.81 13.94
CA PRO A 199 15.92 11.28 13.46
C PRO A 199 14.76 11.71 14.36
N VAL A 200 13.67 12.17 13.75
CA VAL A 200 12.43 12.51 14.43
C VAL A 200 11.36 11.49 14.07
N GLN A 201 10.75 10.85 15.07
CA GLN A 201 9.61 9.97 14.86
C GLN A 201 8.37 10.79 14.44
N ARG A 202 7.78 10.44 13.30
CA ARG A 202 6.58 11.11 12.74
C ARG A 202 5.30 10.30 12.88
N LEU A 203 5.42 8.97 12.82
CA LEU A 203 4.28 8.06 12.83
C LEU A 203 4.68 6.75 13.49
N ALA A 204 3.76 6.13 14.22
CA ALA A 204 3.94 4.78 14.77
C ALA A 204 2.75 3.90 14.40
N PHE A 205 3.03 2.67 14.00
CA PHE A 205 2.02 1.64 13.81
C PHE A 205 1.71 0.94 15.14
N ALA A 206 0.53 0.31 15.24
CA ALA A 206 0.25 -0.57 16.36
C ALA A 206 1.21 -1.79 16.31
N PRO A 207 1.73 -2.27 17.46
CA PRO A 207 2.59 -3.43 17.48
C PRO A 207 1.92 -4.65 16.86
N ALA A 208 2.58 -5.27 15.88
CA ALA A 208 2.09 -6.48 15.22
C ALA A 208 2.57 -7.73 15.99
N THR A 209 1.63 -8.61 16.34
CA THR A 209 1.89 -9.93 16.95
C THR A 209 1.69 -11.10 15.98
N GLY A 210 1.24 -10.82 14.77
CA GLY A 210 0.89 -11.79 13.74
C GLY A 210 0.92 -11.19 12.34
N ILE A 211 0.52 -11.99 11.36
CA ILE A 211 0.32 -11.55 9.97
C ILE A 211 -0.83 -10.55 9.93
N GLY A 212 -0.67 -9.49 9.15
CA GLY A 212 -1.70 -8.47 8.97
C GLY A 212 -1.16 -7.24 8.27
N ALA A 213 -2.03 -6.25 8.10
CA ALA A 213 -1.64 -4.99 7.49
C ALA A 213 -2.21 -3.78 8.22
N GLN A 214 -1.50 -2.67 8.14
CA GLN A 214 -1.89 -1.40 8.71
C GLN A 214 -1.57 -0.28 7.73
N VAL A 215 -2.43 0.73 7.70
CA VAL A 215 -2.13 2.02 7.09
C VAL A 215 -2.36 3.12 8.10
N ALA A 216 -1.57 4.17 8.03
CA ALA A 216 -1.76 5.35 8.86
C ALA A 216 -1.26 6.60 8.15
N ARG A 217 -1.74 7.76 8.59
CA ARG A 217 -1.31 9.07 8.07
C ARG A 217 -1.06 10.06 9.19
N VAL A 218 -0.16 11.00 8.95
CA VAL A 218 0.10 12.13 9.84
C VAL A 218 0.16 13.42 9.03
N ALA A 219 -0.47 14.48 9.54
CA ALA A 219 -0.48 15.78 8.88
C ALA A 219 0.89 16.44 8.97
N GLY A 220 1.33 17.09 7.89
CA GLY A 220 2.44 18.04 7.94
C GLY A 220 2.07 19.35 8.68
N PRO A 221 2.95 20.36 8.69
CA PRO A 221 4.17 20.44 7.88
C PRO A 221 5.39 19.76 8.51
N PHE A 222 6.21 19.12 7.68
CA PHE A 222 7.56 18.64 8.03
C PHE A 222 8.57 19.23 7.07
N THR A 223 9.63 19.84 7.57
CA THR A 223 10.72 20.41 6.76
C THR A 223 11.72 19.36 6.28
N ASP A 224 11.68 18.16 6.88
CA ASP A 224 12.58 17.04 6.58
C ASP A 224 12.32 16.48 5.18
N THR A 225 13.38 16.04 4.51
CA THR A 225 13.33 15.51 3.13
C THR A 225 13.64 14.01 3.06
N HIS A 226 14.21 13.45 4.12
CA HIS A 226 14.60 12.05 4.20
C HIS A 226 13.69 11.29 5.15
N PHE A 227 13.14 10.17 4.69
CA PHE A 227 12.24 9.34 5.49
C PHE A 227 12.70 7.89 5.49
N ARG A 228 12.54 7.21 6.63
CA ARG A 228 12.83 5.78 6.75
C ARG A 228 11.88 5.13 7.72
N VAL A 229 11.85 3.80 7.65
CA VAL A 229 11.15 2.97 8.63
C VAL A 229 12.16 2.46 9.67
N ARG A 230 11.89 2.62 10.96
CA ARG A 230 12.62 1.96 12.04
C ARG A 230 11.74 0.89 12.68
N TRP A 231 12.34 -0.25 13.02
CA TRP A 231 11.63 -1.35 13.66
C TRP A 231 12.31 -1.82 14.94
N THR A 232 11.48 -2.27 15.86
CA THR A 232 11.88 -2.93 17.09
C THR A 232 11.21 -4.28 17.14
N VAL A 233 12.01 -5.33 17.30
CA VAL A 233 11.59 -6.72 17.37
C VAL A 233 11.81 -7.21 18.80
N ALA A 234 10.78 -7.79 19.41
CA ALA A 234 10.88 -8.39 20.73
C ALA A 234 10.21 -9.77 20.78
N GLY A 235 10.59 -10.58 21.76
CA GLY A 235 10.13 -11.96 21.94
C GLY A 235 11.29 -12.96 21.94
N THR A 236 10.96 -14.25 21.94
CA THR A 236 11.95 -15.35 21.94
C THR A 236 12.12 -15.90 20.52
N SER A 237 13.34 -15.78 19.99
CA SER A 237 13.67 -16.12 18.60
C SER A 237 12.72 -15.51 17.55
N PRO A 238 12.37 -14.21 17.65
CA PRO A 238 11.41 -13.59 16.75
C PRO A 238 11.99 -13.44 15.35
N SER A 239 11.15 -13.58 14.33
CA SER A 239 11.51 -13.32 12.93
C SER A 239 10.28 -12.82 12.17
N PHE A 240 10.40 -11.65 11.56
CA PHE A 240 9.30 -10.98 10.85
C PHE A 240 9.70 -10.68 9.41
N LEU A 241 8.87 -11.07 8.46
CA LEU A 241 8.96 -10.60 7.08
C LEU A 241 7.88 -9.53 6.87
N PHE A 242 8.26 -8.32 6.49
CA PHE A 242 7.31 -7.24 6.27
C PHE A 242 7.72 -6.32 5.11
N CYS A 243 6.74 -5.60 4.56
CA CYS A 243 6.93 -4.54 3.58
C CYS A 243 6.47 -3.22 4.20
N GLY A 244 7.27 -2.17 4.04
CA GLY A 244 6.89 -0.81 4.42
C GLY A 244 6.87 0.09 3.18
N ALA A 245 5.80 0.84 2.98
CA ALA A 245 5.69 1.83 1.92
C ALA A 245 5.33 3.20 2.50
N LEU A 246 5.85 4.26 1.89
CA LEU A 246 5.67 5.64 2.31
C LEU A 246 5.28 6.49 1.10
N GLY A 247 4.43 7.49 1.29
CA GLY A 247 4.04 8.43 0.25
C GLY A 247 3.50 9.73 0.82
N VAL A 248 3.45 10.77 0.00
CA VAL A 248 2.93 12.08 0.38
C VAL A 248 1.79 12.42 -0.58
N ALA A 249 0.66 12.84 -0.03
CA ALA A 249 -0.51 13.23 -0.81
C ALA A 249 -1.38 14.25 -0.04
N PRO A 250 -2.28 14.96 -0.72
CA PRO A 250 -3.35 15.70 -0.07
C PRO A 250 -4.31 14.80 0.72
N ALA A 251 -5.20 15.43 1.49
CA ALA A 251 -6.18 14.78 2.38
C ALA A 251 -7.14 13.83 1.67
#